data_AF-A0A9W7L756-F1
#
_entry.id   AF-A0A9W7L756-F1
#
_cell.length_a   1.000
_cell.length_b   1.000
_cell.length_c   1.000
_cell.angle_alpha   90.00
_cell.angle_beta   90.00
_cell.angle_gamma   90.00
#
_symmetry.space_group_name_H-M   'P 1'
#
loop_
_entity.id
_entity.type
_entity.pdbx_description
1 polymer ?
#
loop_
_entity_poly.entity_id
_entity_poly.type
_entity_poly.pdbx_seq_one_letter_code
_entity_poly.pdbx_strand_id
1 'polypeptide(L)'
;RELAAEFSPCIDFNDEGTNVHFEFLSCSPGKIKNAIKNVFESGLVDDCIHDWKTELSILTGSLSVNKKGKMKKNMKQVNAKLRTLCSDAWTQLWDSSEESTWLGIDGDFTQQFMSDYIAGHTFLNKETGNFINADGTDPTGNVPPTSKESYETGESITSFYNEGATSTILQSIDTLSSCKLQSIMCCFGRDRQYGDNNGDCAENDCDDKPPGDNSNLCYLPNEGNPIAFPGDEKIRCHGMAWGNELRPSSKLRFNNIFYVLMHDHMVTRGYVENTIYDKNIDVPIPMCGCVEDMPPVARADCSEVRSKTTFTLAYGIEGLVVIAGKLDFKFRACRGTNPADDTQQNNDLASHVYKMQKMGELTEATVAEIFEVLVGYDSPGDNENEAACEAAWEDATQGQEYVDKLIGERG
;
A
#
# COMPACT_ATOMS: atom_id res chain seq x y z
N ARG A 1 35.34 17.18 39.18
CA ARG A 1 36.13 16.75 38.00
C ARG A 1 35.81 15.30 37.64
N GLU A 2 35.88 14.33 38.57
CA GLU A 2 35.46 12.93 38.30
C GLU A 2 34.00 12.78 37.86
N LEU A 3 33.05 13.43 38.55
CA LEU A 3 31.64 13.40 38.15
C LEU A 3 31.38 13.99 36.75
N ALA A 4 32.19 14.94 36.27
CA ALA A 4 31.98 15.56 34.96
C ALA A 4 32.44 14.65 33.80
N ALA A 5 33.43 13.77 34.05
CA ALA A 5 33.86 12.76 33.09
C ALA A 5 32.81 11.64 32.93
N GLU A 6 32.02 11.34 33.98
CA GLU A 6 30.92 10.37 33.93
C GLU A 6 29.71 10.80 33.07
N PHE A 7 29.63 12.08 32.67
CA PHE A 7 28.53 12.61 31.85
C PHE A 7 28.94 12.95 30.41
N SER A 8 30.18 12.68 30.01
CA SER A 8 30.61 12.90 28.63
C SER A 8 30.20 11.71 27.77
N PRO A 9 29.63 11.93 26.57
CA PRO A 9 29.50 10.89 25.57
C PRO A 9 30.87 10.29 25.25
N CYS A 10 30.91 8.98 25.01
CA CYS A 10 32.10 8.30 24.51
C CYS A 10 32.17 8.27 22.98
N ILE A 11 31.02 8.30 22.29
CA ILE A 11 30.97 8.39 20.83
C ILE A 11 31.13 9.86 20.42
N ASP A 12 32.21 10.17 19.71
CA ASP A 12 32.42 11.49 19.11
C ASP A 12 31.96 11.53 17.65
N PHE A 13 30.69 11.86 17.44
CA PHE A 13 30.09 11.96 16.11
C PHE A 13 30.70 13.02 15.17
N ASN A 14 31.78 13.72 15.56
CA ASN A 14 32.55 14.58 14.67
C ASN A 14 33.75 13.86 14.02
N ASP A 15 34.12 12.67 14.50
CA ASP A 15 35.12 11.83 13.86
C ASP A 15 34.45 10.97 12.77
N GLU A 16 34.88 11.12 11.50
CA GLU A 16 34.37 10.34 10.38
C GLU A 16 34.47 8.81 10.63
N GLY A 17 35.42 8.37 11.46
CA GLY A 17 35.59 6.97 11.88
C GLY A 17 34.58 6.46 12.91
N THR A 18 33.83 7.34 13.57
CA THR A 18 32.80 6.98 14.57
C THR A 18 31.39 7.46 14.20
N ASN A 19 31.24 8.11 13.04
CA ASN A 19 29.94 8.36 12.45
C ASN A 19 29.18 7.05 12.28
N VAL A 20 28.05 6.94 12.97
CA VAL A 20 27.32 5.70 13.03
C VAL A 20 26.25 5.67 11.96
N HIS A 21 26.65 5.21 10.78
CA HIS A 21 25.78 5.01 9.63
C HIS A 21 25.01 3.70 9.75
N PHE A 22 23.69 3.77 9.56
CA PHE A 22 22.87 2.57 9.52
C PHE A 22 21.90 2.61 8.34
N GLU A 23 22.04 1.65 7.44
CA GLU A 23 21.02 1.38 6.44
C GLU A 23 19.92 0.51 7.05
N PHE A 24 18.69 1.01 7.17
CA PHE A 24 17.56 0.17 7.55
C PHE A 24 16.27 0.59 6.85
N LEU A 25 15.45 -0.39 6.51
CA LEU A 25 14.10 -0.24 5.94
C LEU A 25 13.12 0.54 6.84
N SER A 26 13.48 0.83 8.11
CA SER A 26 12.69 1.66 9.02
C SER A 26 13.52 2.21 10.19
N CYS A 27 13.24 3.44 10.62
CA CYS A 27 13.74 3.98 11.89
C CYS A 27 12.92 3.43 13.06
N SER A 28 13.57 2.83 14.06
CA SER A 28 12.92 2.41 15.30
C SER A 28 13.88 2.47 16.50
N PRO A 29 13.37 2.62 17.74
CA PRO A 29 14.21 2.60 18.93
C PRO A 29 15.06 1.34 19.08
N GLY A 30 14.53 0.18 18.69
CA GLY A 30 15.26 -1.08 18.74
C GLY A 30 16.47 -1.09 17.79
N LYS A 31 16.29 -0.55 16.58
CA LYS A 31 17.36 -0.43 15.59
C LYS A 31 18.46 0.51 16.06
N ILE A 32 18.12 1.72 16.53
CA ILE A 32 19.09 2.69 17.08
C ILE A 32 19.86 2.10 18.28
N LYS A 33 19.20 1.34 19.15
CA LYS A 33 19.88 0.68 20.27
C LYS A 33 20.89 -0.36 19.81
N ASN A 34 20.50 -1.23 18.87
CA ASN A 34 21.40 -2.26 18.34
C ASN A 34 22.58 -1.63 17.61
N ALA A 35 22.30 -0.55 16.88
CA ALA A 35 23.28 0.31 16.26
C ALA A 35 24.38 0.77 17.24
N ILE A 36 23.99 1.48 18.30
CA ILE A 36 24.94 1.96 19.34
C ILE A 36 25.60 0.80 20.08
N LYS A 37 24.86 -0.28 20.35
CA LYS A 37 25.42 -1.49 20.97
C LYS A 37 26.55 -2.07 20.13
N ASN A 38 26.39 -2.16 18.81
CA ASN A 38 27.39 -2.74 17.92
C ASN A 38 28.69 -1.93 17.92
N VAL A 39 28.62 -0.59 17.99
CA VAL A 39 29.80 0.29 18.11
C VAL A 39 30.62 -0.02 19.36
N PHE A 40 29.95 -0.25 20.48
CA PHE A 40 30.60 -0.64 21.74
C PHE A 40 31.18 -2.06 21.66
N GLU A 41 30.47 -2.98 21.01
CA GLU A 41 30.92 -4.37 20.87
C GLU A 41 32.05 -4.55 19.85
N SER A 42 32.21 -3.62 18.91
CA SER A 42 33.26 -3.67 17.89
C SER A 42 34.61 -3.10 18.34
N GLY A 43 34.70 -2.54 19.56
CA GLY A 43 35.92 -1.88 20.04
C GLY A 43 36.25 -0.58 19.30
N LEU A 44 35.27 0.03 18.61
CA LEU A 44 35.46 1.35 17.98
C LEU A 44 35.51 2.49 19.02
N VAL A 45 35.19 2.16 20.28
CA VAL A 45 35.26 3.06 21.42
C VAL A 45 36.09 2.36 22.49
N ASP A 46 37.41 2.34 22.26
CA ASP A 46 38.37 1.89 23.27
C ASP A 46 38.43 2.96 24.39
N ASP A 47 38.40 2.54 25.66
CA ASP A 47 38.45 3.38 26.88
C ASP A 47 37.14 4.06 27.36
N CYS A 48 35.97 3.66 26.85
CA CYS A 48 34.72 4.16 27.44
C CYS A 48 34.48 3.61 28.85
N ILE A 49 34.31 4.50 29.84
CA ILE A 49 34.15 4.13 31.26
C ILE A 49 32.77 3.58 31.62
N HIS A 50 31.85 3.46 30.66
CA HIS A 50 30.49 3.00 30.88
C HIS A 50 29.92 2.15 29.74
N ASP A 51 28.85 1.40 29.98
CA ASP A 51 28.20 0.57 28.95
C ASP A 51 27.38 1.38 27.93
N TRP A 52 27.04 0.76 26.80
CA TRP A 52 26.23 1.36 25.73
C TRP A 52 24.84 1.85 26.17
N LYS A 53 24.27 1.31 27.27
CA LYS A 53 22.98 1.77 27.81
C LYS A 53 23.14 3.07 28.58
N THR A 54 24.26 3.22 29.30
CA THR A 54 24.65 4.49 29.93
C THR A 54 24.91 5.51 28.85
N GLU A 55 25.67 5.16 27.81
CA GLU A 55 25.93 6.05 26.67
C GLU A 55 24.63 6.57 26.05
N LEU A 56 23.70 5.68 25.69
CA LEU A 56 22.39 6.11 25.19
C LEU A 56 21.62 7.00 26.17
N SER A 57 21.78 6.77 27.47
CA SER A 57 21.16 7.62 28.48
C SER A 57 21.82 8.99 28.55
N ILE A 58 23.12 9.10 28.28
CA ILE A 58 23.86 10.37 28.17
C ILE A 58 23.45 11.09 26.87
N LEU A 59 23.55 10.42 25.72
CA LEU A 59 23.24 10.96 24.40
C LEU A 59 21.81 11.47 24.29
N THR A 60 20.87 10.80 24.96
CA THR A 60 19.48 11.23 25.00
C THR A 60 19.19 12.17 26.16
N GLY A 61 20.12 12.50 27.05
CA GLY A 61 19.85 13.29 28.26
C GLY A 61 18.78 12.65 29.16
N SER A 62 18.79 11.33 29.28
CA SER A 62 17.90 10.50 30.10
C SER A 62 18.60 9.89 31.31
N LEU A 63 19.80 10.37 31.61
CA LEU A 63 20.58 10.01 32.79
C LEU A 63 20.25 10.95 33.96
N SER A 64 20.10 10.40 35.16
CA SER A 64 19.81 11.17 36.37
C SER A 64 20.63 10.64 37.55
N VAL A 65 20.81 11.46 38.60
CA VAL A 65 21.47 11.04 39.84
C VAL A 65 20.41 10.81 40.91
N ASN A 66 20.46 9.67 41.59
CA ASN A 66 19.52 9.38 42.68
C ASN A 66 19.95 10.05 44.00
N LYS A 67 19.09 9.98 45.03
CA LYS A 67 19.36 10.56 46.36
C LYS A 67 20.63 10.03 47.06
N LYS A 68 21.20 8.93 46.59
CA LYS A 68 22.44 8.31 47.10
C LYS A 68 23.66 8.65 46.25
N GLY A 69 23.56 9.59 45.32
CA GLY A 69 24.65 9.97 44.43
C GLY A 69 24.96 8.95 43.33
N LYS A 70 24.14 7.90 43.15
CA LYS A 70 24.36 6.90 42.08
C LYS A 70 23.58 7.25 40.82
N MET A 71 24.21 7.02 39.67
CA MET A 71 23.58 7.14 38.36
C MET A 71 22.36 6.23 38.22
N LYS A 72 21.29 6.75 37.61
CA LYS A 72 20.04 6.04 37.31
C LYS A 72 19.66 6.32 35.86
N LYS A 73 19.66 5.24 35.07
CA LYS A 73 19.22 5.22 33.65
C LYS A 73 17.69 5.21 33.60
N ASN A 74 17.09 6.02 32.74
CA ASN A 74 15.65 5.96 32.48
C ASN A 74 15.36 5.43 31.07
N MET A 75 15.37 4.11 30.91
CA MET A 75 15.17 3.49 29.59
C MET A 75 13.79 3.73 28.98
N LYS A 76 12.78 4.09 29.79
CA LYS A 76 11.47 4.52 29.27
C LYS A 76 11.59 5.87 28.58
N GLN A 77 12.29 6.83 29.19
CA GLN A 77 12.59 8.13 28.57
C GLN A 77 13.51 7.99 27.35
N VAL A 78 14.55 7.14 27.41
CA VAL A 78 15.38 6.83 26.24
C VAL A 78 14.50 6.35 25.08
N ASN A 79 13.60 5.38 25.33
CA ASN A 79 12.69 4.88 24.31
C ASN A 79 11.76 5.96 23.73
N ALA A 80 11.23 6.85 24.58
CA ALA A 80 10.38 7.93 24.12
C ALA A 80 11.16 8.90 23.23
N LYS A 81 12.35 9.33 23.66
CA LYS A 81 13.23 10.21 22.87
C LYS A 81 13.64 9.59 21.54
N LEU A 82 14.02 8.31 21.52
CA LEU A 82 14.34 7.62 20.27
C LEU A 82 13.15 7.52 19.30
N ARG A 83 11.92 7.42 19.80
CA ARG A 83 10.72 7.49 18.94
C ARG A 83 10.55 8.88 18.34
N THR A 84 10.73 9.92 19.16
CA THR A 84 10.70 11.32 18.70
C THR A 84 11.74 11.56 17.62
N LEU A 85 13.00 11.17 17.83
CA LEU A 85 14.05 11.32 16.81
C LEU A 85 13.71 10.62 15.49
N CYS A 86 13.14 9.41 15.54
CA CYS A 86 12.67 8.74 14.33
C CYS A 86 11.50 9.48 13.66
N SER A 87 10.56 10.00 14.45
CA SER A 87 9.42 10.79 13.95
C SER A 87 9.89 12.07 13.26
N ASP A 88 10.85 12.77 13.85
CA ASP A 88 11.42 14.00 13.34
C ASP A 88 12.19 13.74 12.04
N ALA A 89 12.98 12.66 12.00
CA ALA A 89 13.70 12.26 10.78
C ALA A 89 12.75 11.94 9.61
N TRP A 90 11.64 11.25 9.88
CA TRP A 90 10.62 11.01 8.86
C TRP A 90 9.93 12.29 8.42
N THR A 91 9.58 13.16 9.37
CA THR A 91 8.94 14.45 9.06
C THR A 91 9.84 15.29 8.16
N GLN A 92 11.12 15.41 8.50
CA GLN A 92 12.12 16.09 7.68
C GLN A 92 12.24 15.48 6.27
N LEU A 93 12.24 14.15 6.18
CA LEU A 93 12.28 13.48 4.87
C LEU A 93 11.08 13.88 4.02
N TRP A 94 9.87 13.81 4.58
CA TRP A 94 8.63 14.13 3.88
C TRP A 94 8.56 15.60 3.49
N ASP A 95 8.93 16.52 4.39
CA ASP A 95 8.94 17.96 4.13
C ASP A 95 9.96 18.36 3.05
N SER A 96 11.01 17.54 2.85
CA SER A 96 12.03 17.77 1.82
C SER A 96 11.79 16.99 0.52
N SER A 97 10.76 16.14 0.47
CA SER A 97 10.47 15.31 -0.71
C SER A 97 9.76 16.13 -1.78
N GLU A 98 10.08 15.88 -3.05
CA GLU A 98 9.38 16.49 -4.17
C GLU A 98 7.96 15.91 -4.30
N GLU A 99 7.00 16.77 -4.61
CA GLU A 99 5.62 16.38 -4.87
C GLU A 99 5.33 16.38 -6.38
N SER A 100 4.46 15.46 -6.81
CA SER A 100 3.89 15.44 -8.16
C SER A 100 2.37 15.44 -8.11
N THR A 101 1.76 15.77 -9.24
CA THR A 101 0.30 15.82 -9.40
C THR A 101 -0.13 14.93 -10.56
N TRP A 102 -1.41 14.57 -10.59
CA TRP A 102 -2.00 13.80 -11.70
C TRP A 102 -1.88 14.54 -13.04
N LEU A 103 -1.88 15.88 -13.03
CA LEU A 103 -1.62 16.72 -14.21
C LEU A 103 -0.20 16.54 -14.80
N GLY A 104 0.72 15.94 -14.04
CA GLY A 104 2.05 15.59 -14.52
C GLY A 104 2.06 14.35 -15.42
N ILE A 105 0.96 13.58 -15.46
CA ILE A 105 0.77 12.46 -16.38
C ILE A 105 0.21 13.02 -17.70
N ASP A 106 -0.93 13.71 -17.62
CA ASP A 106 -1.59 14.34 -18.75
C ASP A 106 -2.34 15.59 -18.25
N GLY A 107 -2.41 16.64 -19.07
CA GLY A 107 -3.08 17.90 -18.72
C GLY A 107 -4.57 17.73 -18.39
N ASP A 108 -5.20 16.66 -18.87
CA ASP A 108 -6.61 16.35 -18.62
C ASP A 108 -6.84 15.56 -17.32
N PHE A 109 -5.79 15.05 -16.66
CA PHE A 109 -5.86 14.27 -15.42
C PHE A 109 -6.11 15.15 -14.18
N THR A 110 -7.18 15.95 -14.27
CA THR A 110 -7.74 16.73 -13.16
C THR A 110 -8.35 15.81 -12.09
N GLN A 111 -8.67 16.36 -10.91
CA GLN A 111 -9.39 15.62 -9.86
C GLN A 111 -10.72 15.04 -10.38
N GLN A 112 -11.43 15.79 -11.25
CA GLN A 112 -12.66 15.30 -11.87
C GLN A 112 -12.40 14.12 -12.79
N PHE A 113 -11.39 14.21 -13.68
CA PHE A 113 -11.03 13.09 -14.55
C PHE A 113 -10.64 11.86 -13.74
N MET A 114 -9.84 12.03 -12.68
CA MET A 114 -9.45 10.93 -11.80
C MET A 114 -10.64 10.31 -11.09
N SER A 115 -11.60 11.12 -10.64
CA SER A 115 -12.86 10.64 -10.08
C SER A 115 -13.67 9.83 -11.10
N ASP A 116 -13.78 10.31 -12.34
CA ASP A 116 -14.50 9.60 -13.40
C ASP A 116 -13.78 8.32 -13.81
N TYR A 117 -12.43 8.31 -13.78
CA TYR A 117 -11.62 7.14 -14.11
C TYR A 117 -11.77 6.04 -13.07
N ILE A 118 -11.69 6.35 -11.77
CA ILE A 118 -11.91 5.35 -10.71
C ILE A 118 -13.36 4.88 -10.66
N ALA A 119 -14.31 5.64 -11.17
CA ALA A 119 -15.69 5.22 -11.33
C ALA A 119 -15.91 4.33 -12.57
N GLY A 120 -14.91 4.19 -13.45
CA GLY A 120 -15.01 3.38 -14.66
C GLY A 120 -15.63 4.12 -15.85
N HIS A 121 -15.62 5.46 -15.88
CA HIS A 121 -16.43 6.24 -16.81
C HIS A 121 -15.66 6.92 -17.94
N THR A 122 -14.32 6.92 -17.93
CA THR A 122 -13.52 7.61 -18.94
C THR A 122 -13.28 6.74 -20.17
N PHE A 123 -12.70 7.34 -21.21
CA PHE A 123 -12.30 6.62 -22.42
C PHE A 123 -11.28 5.52 -22.12
N LEU A 124 -10.41 5.73 -21.12
CA LEU A 124 -9.44 4.73 -20.67
C LEU A 124 -10.12 3.44 -20.18
N ASN A 125 -11.29 3.56 -19.57
CA ASN A 125 -12.05 2.41 -19.09
C ASN A 125 -12.86 1.71 -20.19
N LYS A 126 -13.33 2.48 -21.19
CA LYS A 126 -14.35 2.03 -22.16
C LYS A 126 -13.79 1.58 -23.51
N GLU A 127 -12.61 2.06 -23.88
CA GLU A 127 -12.01 1.67 -25.15
C GLU A 127 -11.44 0.24 -25.11
N THR A 128 -11.34 -0.36 -26.29
CA THR A 128 -10.72 -1.68 -26.50
C THR A 128 -9.46 -1.51 -27.35
N GLY A 129 -8.45 -2.36 -27.13
CA GLY A 129 -7.18 -2.33 -27.84
C GLY A 129 -6.00 -1.99 -26.94
N ASN A 130 -4.82 -2.38 -27.41
CA ASN A 130 -3.54 -2.27 -26.71
C ASN A 130 -3.12 -0.81 -26.51
N PHE A 131 -2.66 -0.45 -25.31
CA PHE A 131 -2.03 0.85 -25.07
C PHE A 131 -0.69 0.97 -25.78
N ILE A 132 0.07 -0.13 -25.81
CA ILE A 132 1.36 -0.25 -26.51
C ILE A 132 1.45 -1.70 -27.01
N ASN A 133 1.97 -1.93 -28.22
CA ASN A 133 2.21 -3.30 -28.68
C ASN A 133 3.28 -4.00 -27.83
N ALA A 134 3.25 -5.33 -27.78
CA ALA A 134 4.26 -6.11 -27.04
C ALA A 134 5.70 -5.86 -27.52
N ASP A 135 5.88 -5.40 -28.76
CA ASP A 135 7.18 -5.01 -29.35
C ASP A 135 7.51 -3.51 -29.19
N GLY A 136 6.66 -2.74 -28.50
CA GLY A 136 6.81 -1.30 -28.28
C GLY A 136 6.32 -0.41 -29.42
N THR A 137 5.66 -0.97 -30.44
CA THR A 137 5.16 -0.18 -31.59
C THR A 137 3.77 0.41 -31.36
N ASP A 138 3.42 1.39 -32.21
CA ASP A 138 2.12 2.07 -32.25
C ASP A 138 0.95 1.08 -32.53
N PRO A 139 -0.02 0.94 -31.62
CA PRO A 139 -1.16 0.03 -31.74
C PRO A 139 -2.37 0.63 -32.47
N THR A 140 -2.32 1.88 -32.95
CA THR A 140 -3.48 2.54 -33.57
C THR A 140 -3.93 1.88 -34.89
N GLY A 141 -3.07 1.07 -35.51
CA GLY A 141 -3.38 0.25 -36.68
C GLY A 141 -3.89 -1.16 -36.38
N ASN A 142 -4.03 -1.53 -35.10
CA ASN A 142 -4.40 -2.87 -34.66
C ASN A 142 -5.87 -3.21 -34.90
N VAL A 143 -6.22 -4.48 -34.68
CA VAL A 143 -7.61 -4.94 -34.58
C VAL A 143 -7.80 -5.72 -33.27
N PRO A 144 -8.58 -5.21 -32.31
CA PRO A 144 -9.28 -3.92 -32.33
C PRO A 144 -8.32 -2.71 -32.30
N PRO A 145 -8.67 -1.58 -32.95
CA PRO A 145 -7.83 -0.39 -32.97
C PRO A 145 -7.91 0.38 -31.66
N THR A 146 -6.78 0.87 -31.18
CA THR A 146 -6.72 1.83 -30.07
C THR A 146 -6.82 3.25 -30.61
N SER A 147 -7.52 4.14 -29.90
CA SER A 147 -7.53 5.56 -30.28
C SER A 147 -6.14 6.18 -30.09
N LYS A 148 -5.85 7.22 -30.86
CA LYS A 148 -4.61 7.97 -30.69
C LYS A 148 -4.48 8.55 -29.28
N GLU A 149 -5.60 8.99 -28.70
CA GLU A 149 -5.70 9.51 -27.33
C GLU A 149 -5.28 8.44 -26.31
N SER A 150 -5.88 7.24 -26.35
CA SER A 150 -5.47 6.12 -25.48
C SER A 150 -3.99 5.78 -25.62
N TYR A 151 -3.48 5.67 -26.85
CA TYR A 151 -2.06 5.38 -27.08
C TYR A 151 -1.14 6.43 -26.43
N GLU A 152 -1.36 7.72 -26.71
CA GLU A 152 -0.54 8.81 -26.16
C GLU A 152 -0.65 8.90 -24.63
N THR A 153 -1.83 8.63 -24.06
CA THR A 153 -2.00 8.55 -22.60
C THR A 153 -1.25 7.35 -22.01
N GLY A 154 -1.23 6.19 -22.68
CA GLY A 154 -0.46 5.01 -22.27
C GLY A 154 1.05 5.26 -22.23
N GLU A 155 1.59 5.96 -23.24
CA GLU A 155 2.99 6.40 -23.23
C GLU A 155 3.28 7.36 -22.07
N SER A 156 2.37 8.31 -21.81
CA SER A 156 2.52 9.30 -20.75
C SER A 156 2.48 8.67 -19.35
N ILE A 157 1.62 7.68 -19.12
CA ILE A 157 1.58 6.88 -17.89
C ILE A 157 2.91 6.12 -17.71
N THR A 158 3.42 5.50 -18.76
CA THR A 158 4.69 4.76 -18.72
C THR A 158 5.87 5.69 -18.40
N SER A 159 5.90 6.88 -19.00
CA SER A 159 6.90 7.92 -18.70
C SER A 159 6.79 8.37 -17.24
N PHE A 160 5.58 8.68 -16.76
CA PHE A 160 5.36 9.11 -15.39
C PHE A 160 5.73 8.04 -14.37
N TYR A 161 5.52 6.75 -14.65
CA TYR A 161 5.98 5.67 -13.79
C TYR A 161 7.51 5.69 -13.59
N ASN A 162 8.26 5.87 -14.69
CA ASN A 162 9.72 5.85 -14.67
C ASN A 162 10.34 7.08 -14.01
N GLU A 163 9.70 8.25 -14.15
CA GLU A 163 10.31 9.52 -13.78
C GLU A 163 9.62 10.24 -12.61
N GLY A 164 8.32 10.02 -12.41
CA GLY A 164 7.50 10.71 -11.39
C GLY A 164 7.06 9.79 -10.25
N ALA A 165 6.27 8.76 -10.54
CA ALA A 165 5.61 7.94 -9.52
C ALA A 165 6.57 7.14 -8.63
N THR A 166 7.81 6.92 -9.06
CA THR A 166 8.84 6.19 -8.29
C THR A 166 9.85 7.10 -7.60
N SER A 167 9.74 8.42 -7.76
CA SER A 167 10.74 9.41 -7.31
C SER A 167 10.15 10.56 -6.47
N THR A 168 8.85 10.80 -6.58
CA THR A 168 8.12 11.90 -5.92
C THR A 168 6.99 11.37 -5.02
N ILE A 169 6.36 12.25 -4.24
CA ILE A 169 5.11 11.96 -3.52
C ILE A 169 3.93 12.42 -4.39
N LEU A 170 3.10 11.48 -4.83
CA LEU A 170 1.93 11.81 -5.65
C LEU A 170 0.79 12.32 -4.77
N GLN A 171 0.19 13.45 -5.16
CA GLN A 171 -0.95 14.04 -4.47
C GLN A 171 -2.21 13.16 -4.50
N SER A 172 -3.11 13.42 -3.54
CA SER A 172 -4.33 12.64 -3.38
C SER A 172 -5.32 12.78 -4.53
N ILE A 173 -6.17 11.76 -4.68
CA ILE A 173 -7.45 11.85 -5.38
C ILE A 173 -8.51 12.15 -4.33
N ASP A 174 -9.32 13.19 -4.52
CA ASP A 174 -10.24 13.69 -3.49
C ASP A 174 -11.20 12.60 -2.98
N THR A 175 -11.75 11.79 -3.88
CA THR A 175 -12.66 10.68 -3.58
C THR A 175 -12.04 9.52 -2.81
N LEU A 176 -10.71 9.38 -2.81
CA LEU A 176 -9.97 8.33 -2.09
C LEU A 176 -9.14 8.89 -0.92
N SER A 177 -9.28 10.17 -0.61
CA SER A 177 -8.45 10.87 0.37
C SER A 177 -8.79 10.52 1.83
N SER A 178 -9.99 10.00 2.09
CA SER A 178 -10.59 9.91 3.43
C SER A 178 -11.11 8.52 3.83
N CYS A 179 -10.47 7.46 3.35
CA CYS A 179 -10.85 6.08 3.71
C CYS A 179 -10.66 5.81 5.21
N LYS A 180 -11.75 5.47 5.88
CA LYS A 180 -11.85 5.19 7.33
C LYS A 180 -11.09 3.93 7.71
N LEU A 181 -11.09 2.92 6.84
CA LEU A 181 -10.44 1.64 7.10
C LEU A 181 -8.96 1.61 6.69
N GLN A 182 -8.41 2.75 6.26
CA GLN A 182 -7.03 2.87 5.80
C GLN A 182 -6.70 1.86 4.68
N SER A 183 -7.68 1.58 3.82
CA SER A 183 -7.55 0.64 2.72
C SER A 183 -8.36 1.09 1.50
N ILE A 184 -7.84 0.80 0.32
CA ILE A 184 -8.48 1.01 -0.98
C ILE A 184 -8.47 -0.32 -1.72
N MET A 185 -9.55 -0.61 -2.44
CA MET A 185 -9.68 -1.76 -3.31
C MET A 185 -10.19 -1.33 -4.68
N CYS A 186 -9.64 -1.97 -5.70
CA CYS A 186 -10.02 -1.82 -7.09
C CYS A 186 -10.43 -3.18 -7.63
N CYS A 187 -11.55 -3.27 -8.35
CA CYS A 187 -12.01 -4.49 -8.98
C CYS A 187 -12.31 -4.21 -10.45
N PHE A 188 -11.56 -4.87 -11.33
CA PHE A 188 -11.66 -4.73 -12.78
C PHE A 188 -12.59 -5.81 -13.33
N GLY A 189 -13.49 -5.42 -14.24
CA GLY A 189 -14.44 -6.33 -14.87
C GLY A 189 -14.11 -6.68 -16.32
N ARG A 190 -13.19 -5.96 -16.97
CA ARG A 190 -12.87 -6.15 -18.39
C ARG A 190 -11.38 -6.15 -18.68
N ASP A 191 -10.99 -6.97 -19.65
CA ASP A 191 -9.70 -6.96 -20.33
C ASP A 191 -9.84 -6.33 -21.71
N ARG A 192 -9.07 -5.27 -21.95
CA ARG A 192 -9.06 -4.54 -23.23
C ARG A 192 -7.87 -4.86 -24.11
N GLN A 193 -6.84 -5.57 -23.63
CA GLN A 193 -5.59 -5.79 -24.36
C GLN A 193 -5.41 -7.25 -24.77
N TYR A 194 -4.95 -7.48 -26.00
CA TYR A 194 -4.70 -8.82 -26.51
C TYR A 194 -3.22 -9.09 -26.68
N GLY A 195 -2.85 -10.37 -26.58
CA GLY A 195 -1.48 -10.83 -26.82
C GLY A 195 -0.50 -10.52 -25.69
N ASP A 196 -0.98 -10.11 -24.52
CA ASP A 196 -0.19 -9.81 -23.32
C ASP A 196 -0.17 -10.96 -22.29
N ASN A 197 -1.02 -11.99 -22.49
CA ASN A 197 -1.22 -13.16 -21.63
C ASN A 197 -1.75 -12.84 -20.22
N ASN A 198 -2.53 -11.78 -20.05
CA ASN A 198 -3.10 -11.43 -18.75
C ASN A 198 -4.57 -11.81 -18.59
N GLY A 199 -5.43 -11.55 -19.58
CA GLY A 199 -6.85 -11.93 -19.55
C GLY A 199 -7.31 -12.68 -20.80
N ASP A 200 -8.62 -12.61 -21.05
CA ASP A 200 -9.29 -13.37 -22.10
C ASP A 200 -9.47 -12.56 -23.42
N CYS A 201 -8.94 -11.33 -23.52
CA CYS A 201 -8.98 -10.53 -24.75
C CYS A 201 -8.04 -11.11 -25.82
N ALA A 202 -8.60 -11.38 -27.01
CA ALA A 202 -7.90 -11.94 -28.15
C ALA A 202 -8.06 -11.06 -29.42
N GLU A 203 -7.14 -11.19 -30.37
CA GLU A 203 -7.22 -10.47 -31.65
C GLU A 203 -8.57 -10.75 -32.35
N ASN A 204 -9.34 -9.70 -32.64
CA ASN A 204 -10.73 -9.76 -33.15
C ASN A 204 -11.79 -10.33 -32.19
N ASP A 205 -11.46 -10.59 -30.93
CA ASP A 205 -12.38 -11.11 -29.90
C ASP A 205 -12.03 -10.52 -28.53
N CYS A 206 -12.22 -9.20 -28.39
CA CYS A 206 -11.92 -8.44 -27.18
C CYS A 206 -13.12 -7.62 -26.66
N ASP A 207 -14.25 -7.70 -27.34
CA ASP A 207 -15.46 -7.08 -26.82
C ASP A 207 -15.82 -7.79 -25.54
N ASP A 208 -15.81 -7.03 -24.44
CA ASP A 208 -16.36 -7.46 -23.16
C ASP A 208 -15.75 -8.76 -22.58
N LYS A 209 -14.44 -8.93 -22.78
CA LYS A 209 -13.70 -10.07 -22.24
C LYS A 209 -13.30 -9.83 -20.80
N PRO A 210 -13.34 -10.84 -19.93
CA PRO A 210 -12.96 -10.68 -18.54
C PRO A 210 -11.42 -10.61 -18.37
N PRO A 211 -10.95 -9.97 -17.29
CA PRO A 211 -9.56 -10.03 -16.88
C PRO A 211 -9.15 -11.44 -16.41
N GLY A 212 -7.84 -11.63 -16.22
CA GLY A 212 -7.34 -12.82 -15.54
C GLY A 212 -7.81 -12.85 -14.09
N ASP A 213 -8.78 -13.71 -13.83
CA ASP A 213 -9.50 -13.86 -12.57
C ASP A 213 -8.59 -14.07 -11.35
N ASN A 214 -8.95 -13.43 -10.25
CA ASN A 214 -8.42 -13.74 -8.93
C ASN A 214 -9.48 -13.62 -7.81
N SER A 215 -10.76 -13.41 -8.09
CA SER A 215 -11.81 -13.20 -7.09
C SER A 215 -13.21 -13.36 -7.70
N ASN A 216 -14.21 -13.64 -6.85
CA ASN A 216 -15.64 -13.51 -7.19
C ASN A 216 -16.23 -12.23 -6.58
N LEU A 217 -17.17 -11.60 -7.28
CA LEU A 217 -18.12 -10.66 -6.69
C LEU A 217 -19.16 -11.47 -5.93
N CYS A 218 -19.35 -11.25 -4.63
CA CYS A 218 -20.29 -12.07 -3.87
C CYS A 218 -21.72 -11.52 -4.00
N TYR A 219 -21.92 -10.26 -3.62
CA TYR A 219 -23.23 -9.65 -3.70
C TYR A 219 -23.17 -8.12 -3.74
N LEU A 220 -24.24 -7.52 -4.24
CA LEU A 220 -24.47 -6.10 -4.15
C LEU A 220 -25.38 -5.76 -2.98
N PRO A 221 -24.92 -4.93 -2.02
CA PRO A 221 -25.80 -4.37 -1.02
C PRO A 221 -26.74 -3.37 -1.71
N ASN A 222 -28.02 -3.66 -1.72
CA ASN A 222 -29.06 -2.76 -2.22
C ASN A 222 -30.20 -2.72 -1.20
N GLU A 223 -30.62 -1.52 -0.80
CA GLU A 223 -31.53 -1.31 0.34
C GLU A 223 -32.80 -2.16 0.22
N GLY A 224 -32.91 -3.20 1.04
CA GLY A 224 -34.06 -4.11 1.08
C GLY A 224 -34.11 -5.16 -0.05
N ASN A 225 -33.24 -5.10 -1.05
CA ASN A 225 -33.17 -6.10 -2.12
C ASN A 225 -31.73 -6.33 -2.61
N PRO A 226 -30.87 -6.96 -1.80
CA PRO A 226 -29.53 -7.32 -2.24
C PRO A 226 -29.58 -8.30 -3.42
N ILE A 227 -28.56 -8.24 -4.27
CA ILE A 227 -28.43 -9.02 -5.50
C ILE A 227 -27.24 -9.95 -5.33
N ALA A 228 -27.47 -11.27 -5.41
CA ALA A 228 -26.44 -12.29 -5.33
C ALA A 228 -25.79 -12.50 -6.70
N PHE A 229 -24.49 -12.79 -6.70
CA PHE A 229 -23.71 -13.12 -7.90
C PHE A 229 -23.06 -14.49 -7.73
N PRO A 230 -23.85 -15.58 -7.69
CA PRO A 230 -23.27 -16.90 -7.57
C PRO A 230 -22.60 -17.33 -8.87
N GLY A 231 -21.41 -17.92 -8.77
CA GLY A 231 -20.65 -18.47 -9.89
C GLY A 231 -19.52 -17.59 -10.44
N ASP A 232 -19.07 -17.94 -11.65
CA ASP A 232 -17.75 -17.59 -12.19
C ASP A 232 -17.68 -16.20 -12.87
N GLU A 233 -18.23 -15.14 -12.26
CA GLU A 233 -17.91 -13.79 -12.72
C GLU A 233 -16.41 -13.52 -12.51
N LYS A 234 -15.64 -13.68 -13.58
CA LYS A 234 -14.19 -13.48 -13.57
C LYS A 234 -13.86 -12.02 -13.38
N ILE A 235 -13.48 -11.64 -12.17
CA ILE A 235 -13.09 -10.28 -11.84
C ILE A 235 -11.66 -10.26 -11.31
N ARG A 236 -11.01 -9.10 -11.44
CA ARG A 236 -9.70 -8.89 -10.82
C ARG A 236 -9.79 -7.87 -9.72
N CYS A 237 -9.72 -8.30 -8.46
CA CYS A 237 -9.62 -7.39 -7.33
C CYS A 237 -8.17 -7.23 -6.86
N HIS A 238 -7.77 -5.99 -6.62
CA HIS A 238 -6.46 -5.62 -6.12
C HIS A 238 -6.58 -4.41 -5.20
N GLY A 239 -5.96 -4.46 -4.04
CA GLY A 239 -5.99 -3.35 -3.11
C GLY A 239 -4.68 -3.08 -2.40
N MET A 240 -4.79 -2.23 -1.39
CA MET A 240 -3.70 -1.86 -0.51
C MET A 240 -4.24 -1.37 0.82
N ALA A 241 -3.39 -1.41 1.83
CA ALA A 241 -3.66 -0.81 3.12
C ALA A 241 -2.45 -0.03 3.60
N TRP A 242 -2.68 0.94 4.49
CA TRP A 242 -1.62 1.76 5.05
C TRP A 242 -1.72 1.89 6.56
N GLY A 243 -0.55 1.92 7.22
CA GLY A 243 -0.46 2.21 8.63
C GLY A 243 -0.56 3.71 8.93
N ASN A 244 0.04 4.13 10.04
CA ASN A 244 0.02 5.54 10.46
C ASN A 244 0.59 6.53 9.41
N GLU A 245 0.22 7.80 9.55
CA GLU A 245 0.54 8.90 8.62
C GLU A 245 2.03 9.16 8.37
N LEU A 246 2.92 8.71 9.26
CA LEU A 246 4.37 8.87 9.06
C LEU A 246 4.99 7.66 8.36
N ARG A 247 4.24 6.57 8.17
CA ARG A 247 4.73 5.41 7.41
C ARG A 247 4.81 5.75 5.92
N PRO A 248 5.84 5.21 5.23
CA PRO A 248 5.89 5.22 3.78
C PRO A 248 4.62 4.68 3.11
N SER A 249 3.98 3.65 3.69
CA SER A 249 2.72 3.12 3.17
C SER A 249 1.60 4.16 3.14
N SER A 250 1.55 5.10 4.10
CA SER A 250 0.54 6.16 4.12
C SER A 250 0.97 7.31 3.21
N LYS A 251 2.22 7.78 3.29
CA LYS A 251 2.70 8.90 2.47
C LYS A 251 2.74 8.60 0.97
N LEU A 252 3.00 7.35 0.59
CA LEU A 252 3.13 6.91 -0.81
C LEU A 252 1.91 6.11 -1.27
N ARG A 253 0.77 6.18 -0.56
CA ARG A 253 -0.44 5.42 -0.92
C ARG A 253 -0.94 5.77 -2.31
N PHE A 254 -0.87 7.04 -2.71
CA PHE A 254 -1.29 7.45 -4.05
C PHE A 254 -0.29 7.07 -5.15
N ASN A 255 1.02 7.01 -4.84
CA ASN A 255 1.99 6.38 -5.72
C ASN A 255 1.66 4.90 -5.96
N ASN A 256 1.26 4.19 -4.90
CA ASN A 256 0.85 2.79 -4.99
C ASN A 256 -0.45 2.65 -5.79
N ILE A 257 -1.42 3.55 -5.59
CA ILE A 257 -2.67 3.58 -6.37
C ILE A 257 -2.39 3.83 -7.85
N PHE A 258 -1.53 4.80 -8.17
CA PHE A 258 -1.09 5.00 -9.56
C PHE A 258 -0.48 3.73 -10.14
N TYR A 259 0.43 3.08 -9.41
CA TYR A 259 1.07 1.85 -9.87
C TYR A 259 0.06 0.74 -10.15
N VAL A 260 -0.85 0.49 -9.21
CA VAL A 260 -1.88 -0.55 -9.33
C VAL A 260 -2.82 -0.23 -10.49
N LEU A 261 -3.42 0.96 -10.48
CA LEU A 261 -4.46 1.32 -11.43
C LEU A 261 -3.94 1.48 -12.85
N MET A 262 -2.98 2.39 -13.02
CA MET A 262 -2.64 2.90 -14.34
C MET A 262 -1.50 2.10 -14.96
N HIS A 263 -0.48 1.78 -14.18
CA HIS A 263 0.71 1.12 -14.72
C HIS A 263 0.56 -0.41 -14.82
N ASP A 264 0.28 -1.10 -13.71
CA ASP A 264 0.19 -2.56 -13.67
C ASP A 264 -1.11 -3.05 -14.32
N HIS A 265 -2.27 -2.66 -13.80
CA HIS A 265 -3.53 -3.22 -14.32
C HIS A 265 -3.93 -2.65 -15.66
N MET A 266 -3.94 -1.33 -15.85
CA MET A 266 -4.39 -0.77 -17.12
C MET A 266 -3.38 -0.89 -18.27
N VAL A 267 -2.19 -0.28 -18.15
CA VAL A 267 -1.21 -0.25 -19.26
C VAL A 267 -0.54 -1.61 -19.48
N THR A 268 -0.12 -2.29 -18.40
CA THR A 268 0.62 -3.56 -18.54
C THR A 268 -0.30 -4.75 -18.82
N ARG A 269 -1.49 -4.79 -18.22
CA ARG A 269 -2.40 -5.96 -18.27
C ARG A 269 -3.72 -5.74 -18.99
N GLY A 270 -4.07 -4.51 -19.34
CA GLY A 270 -5.33 -4.22 -20.00
C GLY A 270 -6.58 -4.31 -19.14
N TYR A 271 -6.47 -4.34 -17.81
CA TYR A 271 -7.63 -4.45 -16.95
C TYR A 271 -8.26 -3.08 -16.70
N VAL A 272 -9.55 -3.00 -17.01
CA VAL A 272 -10.34 -1.79 -17.02
C VAL A 272 -11.79 -2.09 -16.64
N GLU A 273 -12.59 -1.03 -16.57
CA GLU A 273 -14.02 -1.06 -16.30
C GLU A 273 -14.40 -1.63 -14.92
N ASN A 274 -15.59 -1.28 -14.46
CA ASN A 274 -16.10 -1.78 -13.19
C ASN A 274 -16.55 -3.24 -13.30
N THR A 275 -16.78 -3.85 -12.13
CA THR A 275 -16.93 -5.29 -11.92
C THR A 275 -18.24 -5.88 -12.47
N ILE A 276 -19.29 -5.07 -12.71
CA ILE A 276 -20.57 -5.57 -13.23
C ILE A 276 -20.61 -5.49 -14.75
N TYR A 277 -20.82 -6.63 -15.39
CA TYR A 277 -21.02 -6.72 -16.83
C TYR A 277 -22.51 -6.71 -17.25
N ASP A 278 -23.44 -6.99 -16.33
CA ASP A 278 -24.87 -7.00 -16.64
C ASP A 278 -25.46 -5.58 -16.72
N LYS A 279 -25.69 -5.13 -17.96
CA LYS A 279 -26.32 -3.86 -18.33
C LYS A 279 -27.72 -3.64 -17.75
N ASN A 280 -28.34 -4.67 -17.15
CA ASN A 280 -29.66 -4.58 -16.52
C ASN A 280 -29.58 -4.27 -15.02
N ILE A 281 -28.37 -4.20 -14.43
CA ILE A 281 -28.17 -3.81 -13.04
C ILE A 281 -27.76 -2.34 -12.99
N ASP A 282 -28.71 -1.48 -12.65
CA ASP A 282 -28.49 -0.04 -12.47
C ASP A 282 -27.95 0.28 -11.06
N VAL A 283 -26.92 -0.46 -10.64
CA VAL A 283 -26.21 -0.22 -9.37
C VAL A 283 -24.78 0.20 -9.74
N PRO A 284 -24.42 1.48 -9.55
CA PRO A 284 -23.08 1.94 -9.89
C PRO A 284 -22.07 1.39 -8.87
N ILE A 285 -21.30 0.37 -9.27
CA ILE A 285 -20.07 -0.01 -8.56
C ILE A 285 -18.91 0.77 -9.15
N PRO A 286 -18.15 1.54 -8.34
CA PRO A 286 -16.93 2.15 -8.83
C PRO A 286 -15.87 1.07 -9.11
N MET A 287 -15.04 1.27 -10.14
CA MET A 287 -13.88 0.41 -10.39
C MET A 287 -12.93 0.41 -9.18
N CYS A 288 -12.81 1.53 -8.46
CA CYS A 288 -12.08 1.62 -7.19
C CYS A 288 -12.78 2.49 -6.15
N GLY A 289 -12.62 2.13 -4.89
CA GLY A 289 -13.13 2.87 -3.75
C GLY A 289 -12.31 2.62 -2.49
N CYS A 290 -12.57 3.40 -1.45
CA CYS A 290 -12.23 2.98 -0.10
C CYS A 290 -12.86 1.62 0.15
N VAL A 291 -12.17 0.72 0.86
CA VAL A 291 -12.63 -0.68 0.91
C VAL A 291 -14.01 -0.81 1.56
N GLU A 292 -14.36 0.09 2.49
CA GLU A 292 -15.70 0.17 3.09
C GLU A 292 -16.82 0.61 2.14
N ASP A 293 -16.49 1.17 0.98
CA ASP A 293 -17.43 1.61 -0.04
C ASP A 293 -17.50 0.62 -1.23
N MET A 294 -16.74 -0.48 -1.16
CA MET A 294 -16.70 -1.52 -2.19
C MET A 294 -17.61 -2.70 -1.82
N PRO A 295 -18.17 -3.41 -2.81
CA PRO A 295 -18.97 -4.60 -2.56
C PRO A 295 -18.12 -5.74 -1.97
N PRO A 296 -18.75 -6.68 -1.24
CA PRO A 296 -18.07 -7.88 -0.78
C PRO A 296 -17.58 -8.75 -1.93
N VAL A 297 -16.34 -9.20 -1.81
CA VAL A 297 -15.64 -10.05 -2.78
C VAL A 297 -14.95 -11.19 -2.04
N ALA A 298 -14.74 -12.30 -2.73
CA ALA A 298 -14.08 -13.46 -2.15
C ALA A 298 -12.66 -13.11 -1.67
N ARG A 299 -11.91 -12.30 -2.43
CA ARG A 299 -10.55 -11.87 -2.06
C ARG A 299 -10.08 -10.68 -2.89
N ALA A 300 -8.90 -10.16 -2.55
CA ALA A 300 -8.19 -9.24 -3.40
C ALA A 300 -6.69 -9.48 -3.31
N ASP A 301 -6.00 -9.41 -4.45
CA ASP A 301 -4.54 -9.28 -4.44
C ASP A 301 -4.13 -7.96 -3.74
N CYS A 302 -2.85 -7.79 -3.42
CA CYS A 302 -2.39 -6.47 -3.00
C CYS A 302 -0.95 -6.11 -3.33
N SER A 303 -0.73 -4.81 -3.37
CA SER A 303 0.58 -4.18 -3.50
C SER A 303 0.91 -3.34 -2.28
N GLU A 304 2.17 -3.35 -1.89
CA GLU A 304 2.74 -2.49 -0.86
C GLU A 304 3.92 -1.68 -1.41
N VAL A 305 4.10 -0.48 -0.87
CA VAL A 305 5.30 0.31 -1.12
C VAL A 305 6.42 -0.15 -0.20
N ARG A 306 7.53 -0.58 -0.79
CA ARG A 306 8.76 -0.89 -0.05
C ARG A 306 9.77 0.22 -0.20
N SER A 307 9.87 1.04 0.84
CA SER A 307 10.89 2.08 0.94
C SER A 307 12.22 1.52 1.46
N LYS A 308 13.32 1.98 0.87
CA LYS A 308 14.67 1.92 1.42
C LYS A 308 15.14 3.37 1.64
N THR A 309 15.47 3.68 2.89
CA THR A 309 16.09 4.95 3.28
C THR A 309 17.27 4.64 4.19
N THR A 310 18.34 5.42 4.08
CA THR A 310 19.46 5.37 5.01
C THR A 310 19.20 6.34 6.16
N PHE A 311 19.56 5.96 7.38
CA PHE A 311 19.45 6.86 8.53
C PHE A 311 20.84 7.05 9.15
N THR A 312 21.22 8.29 9.38
CA THR A 312 22.49 8.65 10.02
C THR A 312 22.19 9.16 11.42
N LEU A 313 22.82 8.55 12.43
CA LEU A 313 22.85 9.11 13.78
C LEU A 313 23.98 10.14 13.85
N ALA A 314 23.66 11.34 14.29
CA ALA A 314 24.63 12.40 14.52
C ALA A 314 24.40 13.03 15.89
N TYR A 315 25.40 13.71 16.43
CA TYR A 315 25.29 14.42 17.70
C TYR A 315 25.68 15.88 17.51
N GLY A 316 24.68 16.76 17.61
CA GLY A 316 24.85 18.19 17.46
C GLY A 316 24.83 18.93 18.80
N ILE A 317 24.83 20.25 18.71
CA ILE A 317 24.72 21.18 19.84
C ILE A 317 23.44 20.97 20.68
N GLU A 318 22.38 20.46 20.06
CA GLU A 318 21.09 20.16 20.71
C GLU A 318 20.97 18.70 21.18
N GLY A 319 22.01 17.90 21.00
CA GLY A 319 22.07 16.48 21.36
C GLY A 319 21.97 15.53 20.16
N LEU A 320 21.55 14.29 20.44
CA LEU A 320 21.44 13.24 19.44
C LEU A 320 20.33 13.56 18.42
N VAL A 321 20.65 13.48 17.14
CA VAL A 321 19.72 13.63 16.02
C VAL A 321 19.77 12.41 15.10
N VAL A 322 18.68 12.19 14.36
CA VAL A 322 18.60 11.18 13.30
C VAL A 322 18.30 11.90 12.00
N ILE A 323 19.13 11.70 10.99
CA ILE A 323 19.00 12.33 9.68
C ILE A 323 18.60 11.24 8.68
N ALA A 324 17.49 11.45 7.97
CA ALA A 324 17.08 10.59 6.88
C ALA A 324 17.85 10.95 5.60
N GLY A 325 18.36 9.95 4.89
CA GLY A 325 18.91 10.09 3.54
C GLY A 325 17.81 10.10 2.48
N LYS A 326 18.20 9.95 1.22
CA LYS A 326 17.24 9.90 0.10
C LYS A 326 16.24 8.75 0.26
N LEU A 327 14.99 9.02 -0.09
CA LEU A 327 13.95 8.03 -0.25
C LEU A 327 14.14 7.28 -1.58
N ASP A 328 14.29 5.95 -1.51
CA ASP A 328 14.13 5.04 -2.64
C ASP A 328 12.94 4.14 -2.32
N PHE A 329 12.06 3.87 -3.27
CA PHE A 329 10.93 2.96 -3.04
C PHE A 329 10.52 2.22 -4.30
N LYS A 330 9.92 1.06 -4.08
CA LYS A 330 9.40 0.20 -5.16
C LYS A 330 8.06 -0.38 -4.76
N PHE A 331 7.20 -0.56 -5.75
CA PHE A 331 5.95 -1.30 -5.59
C PHE A 331 6.25 -2.80 -5.67
N ARG A 332 5.60 -3.58 -4.81
CA ARG A 332 5.70 -5.04 -4.80
C ARG A 332 4.40 -5.63 -4.33
N ALA A 333 4.16 -6.89 -4.71
CA ALA A 333 3.19 -7.71 -4.02
C ALA A 333 3.39 -7.61 -2.50
N CYS A 334 2.29 -7.33 -1.82
CA CYS A 334 2.23 -7.19 -0.37
C CYS A 334 2.67 -8.48 0.33
N ARG A 335 3.24 -8.34 1.52
CA ARG A 335 3.47 -9.48 2.42
C ARG A 335 2.33 -9.57 3.40
N GLY A 336 1.76 -10.75 3.57
CA GLY A 336 0.72 -11.03 4.55
C GLY A 336 1.02 -12.24 5.42
N THR A 337 0.09 -12.46 6.34
CA THR A 337 0.02 -13.61 7.24
C THR A 337 -1.39 -14.14 7.13
N ASN A 338 -1.56 -15.44 6.89
CA ASN A 338 -2.88 -16.05 6.78
C ASN A 338 -3.63 -15.91 8.12
N PRO A 339 -4.84 -15.31 8.14
CA PRO A 339 -5.65 -15.17 9.36
C PRO A 339 -6.03 -16.50 10.03
N ALA A 340 -6.17 -17.59 9.28
CA ALA A 340 -6.65 -18.86 9.81
C ALA A 340 -5.57 -19.69 10.54
N ASP A 341 -4.32 -19.63 10.06
CA ASP A 341 -3.25 -20.53 10.53
C ASP A 341 -1.90 -19.85 10.82
N ASP A 342 -1.84 -18.51 10.72
CA ASP A 342 -0.64 -17.69 10.92
C ASP A 342 0.55 -18.01 9.98
N THR A 343 0.32 -18.75 8.89
CA THR A 343 1.35 -19.03 7.88
C THR A 343 1.59 -17.84 6.96
N GLN A 344 2.65 -17.88 6.16
CA GLN A 344 2.94 -16.81 5.21
C GLN A 344 1.99 -16.89 4.02
N GLN A 345 1.26 -15.81 3.77
CA GLN A 345 0.43 -15.62 2.59
C GLN A 345 0.72 -14.24 1.99
N ASN A 346 1.42 -14.19 0.86
CA ASN A 346 1.74 -12.94 0.17
C ASN A 346 0.74 -12.70 -0.97
N ASN A 347 0.68 -11.47 -1.48
CA ASN A 347 -0.23 -11.08 -2.57
C ASN A 347 -1.71 -11.31 -2.23
N ASP A 348 -2.10 -11.04 -0.99
CA ASP A 348 -3.46 -11.18 -0.51
C ASP A 348 -3.77 -10.07 0.51
N LEU A 349 -4.81 -9.26 0.23
CA LEU A 349 -5.15 -8.07 1.00
C LEU A 349 -5.59 -8.41 2.42
N ALA A 350 -6.39 -9.46 2.58
CA ALA A 350 -6.86 -9.90 3.88
C ALA A 350 -5.69 -10.31 4.79
N SER A 351 -4.77 -11.12 4.26
CA SER A 351 -3.54 -11.54 4.93
C SER A 351 -2.62 -10.35 5.23
N HIS A 352 -2.59 -9.34 4.35
CA HIS A 352 -1.80 -8.13 4.56
C HIS A 352 -2.33 -7.28 5.72
N VAL A 353 -3.64 -7.01 5.75
CA VAL A 353 -4.25 -6.19 6.83
C VAL A 353 -4.18 -6.91 8.18
N TYR A 354 -4.33 -8.24 8.21
CA TYR A 354 -4.14 -9.03 9.43
C TYR A 354 -2.71 -8.94 9.97
N LYS A 355 -1.71 -9.06 9.09
CA LYS A 355 -0.30 -8.83 9.49
C LYS A 355 -0.11 -7.41 10.04
N MET A 356 -0.72 -6.40 9.44
CA MET A 356 -0.64 -5.01 9.91
C MET A 356 -1.27 -4.84 11.29
N GLN A 357 -2.38 -5.51 11.58
CA GLN A 357 -2.96 -5.59 12.93
C GLN A 357 -1.98 -6.23 13.92
N LYS A 358 -1.34 -7.36 13.58
CA LYS A 358 -0.31 -7.98 14.45
C LYS A 358 0.87 -7.06 14.71
N MET A 359 1.17 -6.15 13.79
CA MET A 359 2.19 -5.12 13.94
C MET A 359 1.71 -3.88 14.71
N GLY A 360 0.42 -3.80 15.05
CA GLY A 360 -0.21 -2.65 15.70
C GLY A 360 -0.34 -1.43 14.80
N GLU A 361 -0.38 -1.63 13.48
CA GLU A 361 -0.56 -0.56 12.48
C GLU A 361 -2.03 -0.32 12.14
N LEU A 362 -2.86 -1.37 12.26
CA LEU A 362 -4.32 -1.32 12.17
C LEU A 362 -4.92 -1.86 13.48
N THR A 363 -6.15 -1.45 13.77
CA THR A 363 -6.89 -1.98 14.92
C THR A 363 -7.62 -3.27 14.56
N GLU A 364 -7.95 -4.08 15.56
CA GLU A 364 -8.78 -5.28 15.37
C GLU A 364 -10.16 -4.95 14.79
N ALA A 365 -10.78 -3.86 15.24
CA ALA A 365 -12.05 -3.39 14.70
C ALA A 365 -11.94 -3.00 13.21
N THR A 366 -10.87 -2.27 12.85
CA THR A 366 -10.60 -1.92 11.45
C THR A 366 -10.47 -3.17 10.58
N VAL A 367 -9.70 -4.17 11.01
CA VAL A 367 -9.54 -5.41 10.24
C VAL A 367 -10.84 -6.21 10.14
N ALA A 368 -11.63 -6.26 11.21
CA ALA A 368 -12.93 -6.92 11.18
C ALA A 368 -13.87 -6.27 10.15
N GLU A 369 -13.95 -4.94 10.08
CA GLU A 369 -14.74 -4.22 9.08
C GLU A 369 -14.22 -4.47 7.65
N ILE A 370 -12.90 -4.59 7.44
CA ILE A 370 -12.34 -4.97 6.13
C ILE A 370 -12.76 -6.40 5.75
N PHE A 371 -12.86 -7.32 6.72
CA PHE A 371 -13.25 -8.71 6.47
C PHE A 371 -14.75 -8.89 6.20
N GLU A 372 -15.58 -7.89 6.46
CA GLU A 372 -16.96 -7.84 5.95
C GLU A 372 -17.00 -7.65 4.42
N VAL A 373 -15.92 -7.09 3.85
CA VAL A 373 -15.76 -6.89 2.40
C VAL A 373 -14.92 -8.00 1.77
N LEU A 374 -13.84 -8.44 2.42
CA LEU A 374 -13.00 -9.55 1.96
C LEU A 374 -13.44 -10.86 2.61
N VAL A 375 -14.56 -11.42 2.17
CA VAL A 375 -15.28 -12.46 2.93
C VAL A 375 -14.55 -13.81 2.95
N GLY A 376 -13.67 -14.08 1.98
CA GLY A 376 -12.85 -15.29 1.93
C GLY A 376 -11.53 -15.21 2.71
N TYR A 377 -11.40 -14.26 3.65
CA TYR A 377 -10.15 -13.98 4.38
C TYR A 377 -9.56 -15.18 5.13
N ASP A 378 -10.36 -16.18 5.49
CA ASP A 378 -9.92 -17.38 6.23
C ASP A 378 -9.28 -18.44 5.32
N SER A 379 -9.49 -18.32 4.01
CA SER A 379 -8.99 -19.24 2.99
C SER A 379 -8.35 -18.47 1.83
N PRO A 380 -7.32 -17.62 2.09
CA PRO A 380 -6.79 -16.66 1.11
C PRO A 380 -6.07 -17.27 -0.09
N GLY A 381 -5.98 -18.60 -0.17
CA GLY A 381 -5.48 -19.35 -1.32
C GLY A 381 -6.59 -19.92 -2.22
N ASP A 382 -7.85 -19.85 -1.79
CA ASP A 382 -9.01 -20.14 -2.62
C ASP A 382 -9.43 -18.85 -3.33
N ASN A 383 -9.33 -18.85 -4.66
CA ASN A 383 -9.51 -17.62 -5.41
C ASN A 383 -10.97 -17.21 -5.53
N GLU A 384 -11.82 -18.19 -5.81
CA GLU A 384 -13.25 -18.02 -6.03
C GLU A 384 -13.99 -17.99 -4.68
N ASN A 385 -13.57 -18.87 -3.76
CA ASN A 385 -14.13 -19.04 -2.41
C ASN A 385 -15.66 -18.84 -2.33
N GLU A 386 -16.37 -19.54 -3.22
CA GLU A 386 -17.82 -19.40 -3.38
C GLU A 386 -18.58 -19.71 -2.08
N ALA A 387 -18.05 -20.63 -1.27
CA ALA A 387 -18.60 -20.95 0.04
C ALA A 387 -18.56 -19.75 1.01
N ALA A 388 -17.52 -18.91 0.94
CA ALA A 388 -17.47 -17.67 1.73
C ALA A 388 -18.46 -16.62 1.21
N CYS A 389 -18.63 -16.50 -0.12
CA CYS A 389 -19.65 -15.64 -0.70
C CYS A 389 -21.07 -16.07 -0.28
N GLU A 390 -21.38 -17.37 -0.34
CA GLU A 390 -22.65 -17.94 0.11
C GLU A 390 -22.89 -17.65 1.59
N ALA A 391 -21.91 -17.89 2.45
CA ALA A 391 -22.02 -17.63 3.89
C ALA A 391 -22.24 -16.14 4.19
N ALA A 392 -21.54 -15.25 3.51
CA ALA A 392 -21.69 -13.81 3.67
C ALA A 392 -23.08 -13.33 3.20
N TRP A 393 -23.59 -13.89 2.11
CA TRP A 393 -24.95 -13.64 1.65
C TRP A 393 -26.01 -14.10 2.65
N GLU A 394 -25.88 -15.31 3.17
CA GLU A 394 -26.83 -15.85 4.16
C GLU A 394 -26.89 -14.96 5.40
N ASP A 395 -25.75 -14.47 5.89
CA ASP A 395 -25.70 -13.54 7.02
C ASP A 395 -26.38 -12.20 6.68
N ALA A 396 -26.03 -11.60 5.55
CA ALA A 396 -26.55 -10.30 5.12
C ALA A 396 -28.06 -10.31 4.84
N THR A 397 -28.61 -11.45 4.43
CA THR A 397 -30.01 -11.59 4.00
C THR A 397 -30.92 -12.30 5.01
N GLN A 398 -30.38 -12.67 6.18
CA GLN A 398 -31.09 -13.45 7.20
C GLN A 398 -31.53 -14.84 6.68
N GLY A 399 -30.65 -15.50 5.93
CA GLY A 399 -30.81 -16.87 5.45
C GLY A 399 -31.59 -17.02 4.14
N GLN A 400 -31.56 -16.01 3.25
CA GLN A 400 -32.04 -16.22 1.88
C GLN A 400 -31.09 -17.16 1.14
N GLU A 401 -31.62 -17.99 0.25
CA GLU A 401 -30.82 -18.86 -0.61
C GLU A 401 -29.92 -18.01 -1.52
N TYR A 402 -28.66 -18.44 -1.68
CA TYR A 402 -27.69 -17.77 -2.56
C TYR A 402 -27.88 -18.22 -4.00
N VAL A 403 -28.87 -17.61 -4.66
CA VAL A 403 -29.24 -17.92 -6.05
C VAL A 403 -29.19 -16.67 -6.90
N ASP A 404 -28.81 -16.84 -8.16
CA ASP A 404 -28.76 -15.76 -9.13
C ASP A 404 -30.18 -15.20 -9.34
N LYS A 405 -30.42 -13.99 -8.80
CA LYS A 405 -31.72 -13.32 -8.92
C LYS A 405 -31.95 -12.75 -10.33
N LEU A 406 -30.93 -12.64 -11.17
CA LEU A 406 -31.01 -12.12 -12.55
C LEU A 406 -31.51 -13.17 -13.55
N ILE A 407 -31.38 -14.45 -13.23
CA ILE A 407 -31.94 -15.55 -14.06
C ILE A 407 -33.45 -15.74 -13.81
N GLY A 408 -34.02 -15.15 -12.74
CA GLY A 408 -35.42 -15.30 -12.33
C GLY A 408 -36.48 -14.64 -13.23
N GLU A 409 -36.10 -13.78 -14.18
CA GLU A 409 -37.05 -13.01 -15.02
C GLU A 409 -36.87 -13.18 -16.54
N ARG A 410 -36.10 -14.18 -17.01
CA ARG A 410 -36.08 -14.56 -18.45
C ARG A 410 -37.17 -15.60 -18.79
N GLY A 411 -38.40 -15.33 -18.37
CA GLY A 411 -39.61 -16.14 -18.66
C GLY A 411 -40.39 -15.63 -19.86
#